data_AF-A0A0E2NG35-F1
#
_entry.id   AF-A0A0E2NG35-F1
#
_cell.length_a   1.000
_cell.length_b   1.000
_cell.length_c   1.000
_cell.angle_alpha   90.00
_cell.angle_beta   90.00
_cell.angle_gamma   90.00
#
_symmetry.space_group_name_H-M   'P 1'
#
loop_
_entity.id
_entity.type
_entity.pdbx_description
1 polymer ?
#
loop_
_entity_poly.entity_id
_entity_poly.type
_entity_poly.pdbx_seq_one_letter_code
_entity_poly.pdbx_strand_id
1 'polypeptide(L)'
;MSMFADFASFEAAQKEDAVAVHGTLRNVYRIPRGLDVRAPCLSGEVYGDTKGRFRDGERITTSTIMSEECDVFRTRYSVYRVESWREVAA
;
A
#
# COMPACT_ATOMS: atom_id res chain seq x y z
N MET A 1 -17.62 -23.72 -36.17
CA MET A 1 -17.89 -22.81 -35.03
C MET A 1 -16.56 -22.52 -34.38
N SER A 2 -16.06 -21.30 -34.53
CA SER A 2 -14.69 -20.93 -34.20
C SER A 2 -14.59 -20.59 -32.70
N MET A 3 -13.83 -21.40 -31.96
CA MET A 3 -13.33 -21.05 -30.63
C MET A 3 -12.11 -20.13 -30.81
N PHE A 4 -12.35 -18.87 -31.19
CA PHE A 4 -11.35 -17.83 -30.94
C PHE A 4 -11.54 -17.39 -29.49
N ALA A 5 -10.67 -17.88 -28.61
CA ALA A 5 -10.52 -17.36 -27.27
C ALA A 5 -10.12 -15.89 -27.37
N ASP A 6 -11.09 -15.01 -27.09
CA ASP A 6 -10.97 -13.57 -27.16
C ASP A 6 -9.79 -13.08 -26.31
N PHE A 7 -8.74 -12.62 -26.99
CA PHE A 7 -7.61 -11.88 -26.41
C PHE A 7 -8.07 -10.70 -25.55
N ALA A 8 -9.26 -10.15 -25.85
CA ALA A 8 -9.92 -9.09 -25.11
C ALA A 8 -10.33 -9.50 -23.68
N SER A 9 -10.62 -10.77 -23.45
CA SER A 9 -10.99 -11.29 -22.11
C SER A 9 -9.80 -11.29 -21.15
N PHE A 10 -8.58 -11.38 -21.69
CA PHE A 10 -7.35 -11.40 -20.90
C PHE A 10 -6.90 -9.98 -20.52
N GLU A 11 -7.10 -9.00 -21.39
CA GLU A 11 -6.80 -7.59 -21.08
C GLU A 11 -7.83 -6.96 -20.13
N ALA A 12 -9.10 -7.40 -20.17
CA ALA A 12 -10.13 -6.95 -19.23
C ALA A 12 -9.82 -7.36 -17.78
N ALA A 13 -9.22 -8.53 -17.57
CA ALA A 13 -8.77 -8.98 -16.25
C ALA A 13 -7.58 -8.18 -15.70
N GLN A 14 -6.80 -7.50 -16.57
CA GLN A 14 -5.65 -6.68 -16.14
C GLN A 14 -6.00 -5.23 -15.80
N LYS A 15 -7.22 -4.77 -16.10
CA LYS A 15 -7.62 -3.36 -15.87
C LYS A 15 -8.50 -3.16 -14.63
N GLU A 16 -8.98 -4.25 -14.04
CA GLU A 16 -9.83 -4.27 -12.84
C GLU A 16 -9.10 -4.71 -11.56
N ASP A 17 -7.77 -4.84 -11.58
CA ASP A 17 -6.99 -4.75 -10.34
C ASP A 17 -6.90 -3.27 -9.93
N ALA A 18 -8.06 -2.69 -9.60
CA ALA A 18 -8.10 -1.52 -8.73
C ALA A 18 -7.42 -1.98 -7.43
N VAL A 19 -6.11 -1.71 -7.33
CA VAL A 19 -5.26 -2.14 -6.21
C VAL A 19 -6.04 -1.91 -4.93
N ALA A 20 -6.53 -2.98 -4.31
CA ALA A 20 -7.42 -2.87 -3.17
C ALA A 20 -6.64 -2.22 -2.03
N VAL A 21 -6.81 -0.90 -1.89
CA VAL A 21 -6.17 -0.13 -0.84
C VAL A 21 -6.80 -0.57 0.46
N HIS A 22 -5.98 -1.14 1.32
CA HIS A 22 -6.43 -1.69 2.60
C HIS A 22 -6.53 -0.62 3.68
N GLY A 23 -5.89 0.54 3.46
CA GLY A 23 -5.98 1.70 4.34
C GLY A 23 -5.16 2.86 3.79
N THR A 24 -5.41 4.03 4.32
CA THR A 24 -4.64 5.26 4.04
C THR A 24 -3.68 5.54 5.17
N LEU A 25 -2.49 6.08 4.85
CA LEU A 25 -1.47 6.46 5.81
C LEU A 25 -1.24 7.97 5.78
N ARG A 26 -1.19 8.59 6.95
CA ARG A 26 -0.92 10.01 7.16
C ARG A 26 0.27 10.22 8.08
N ASN A 27 0.89 11.40 8.01
CA ASN A 27 2.06 11.78 8.81
C ASN A 27 3.20 10.75 8.68
N VAL A 28 3.39 10.25 7.45
CA VAL A 28 4.24 9.09 7.17
C VAL A 28 5.71 9.46 7.09
N TYR A 29 6.58 8.59 7.59
CA TYR A 29 8.01 8.63 7.29
C TYR A 29 8.53 7.24 6.91
N ARG A 30 9.58 7.22 6.08
CA ARG A 30 10.26 5.98 5.70
C ARG A 30 11.25 5.58 6.78
N ILE A 31 11.28 4.29 7.08
CA ILE A 31 12.31 3.68 7.90
C ILE A 31 13.34 3.03 6.96
N PRO A 32 14.57 3.56 6.86
CA PRO A 32 15.62 3.00 6.03
C PRO A 32 16.08 1.64 6.55
N ARG A 33 16.69 0.86 5.65
CA ARG A 33 17.31 -0.43 6.00
C ARG A 33 18.33 -0.24 7.12
N GLY A 34 18.33 -1.14 8.09
CA GLY A 34 19.25 -1.13 9.23
C GLY A 34 18.70 -0.47 10.50
N LEU A 35 17.60 0.29 10.44
CA LEU A 35 16.94 0.83 11.64
C LEU A 35 15.84 -0.09 12.21
N ASP A 36 15.23 -0.94 11.39
CA ASP A 36 14.21 -1.91 11.79
C ASP A 36 14.39 -3.22 11.01
N VAL A 37 14.04 -4.35 11.64
CA VAL A 37 14.08 -5.69 11.02
C VAL A 37 13.14 -5.83 9.82
N ARG A 38 12.12 -4.97 9.72
CA ARG A 38 11.11 -4.93 8.66
C ARG A 38 11.49 -3.97 7.53
N ALA A 39 12.56 -3.18 7.69
CA ALA A 39 12.93 -2.16 6.73
C ALA A 39 13.34 -2.77 5.37
N PRO A 40 13.02 -2.12 4.22
CA PRO A 40 12.37 -0.81 4.12
C PRO A 40 10.88 -0.89 4.46
N CYS A 41 10.40 -0.03 5.35
CA CYS A 41 9.00 0.04 5.77
C CYS A 41 8.56 1.49 6.00
N LEU A 42 7.24 1.68 6.17
CA LEU A 42 6.64 2.97 6.49
C LEU A 42 6.17 2.98 7.94
N SER A 43 6.27 4.13 8.59
CA SER A 43 5.60 4.36 9.87
C SER A 43 4.78 5.63 9.79
N GLY A 44 3.54 5.57 10.29
CA GLY A 44 2.57 6.65 10.18
C GLY A 44 1.23 6.27 10.81
N GLU A 45 0.27 7.19 10.74
CA GLU A 45 -1.08 6.98 11.23
C GLU A 45 -1.95 6.33 10.16
N VAL A 46 -2.68 5.27 10.51
CA VAL A 46 -3.58 4.57 9.59
C VAL A 46 -5.02 5.08 9.71
N TYR A 47 -5.70 5.18 8.58
CA TYR A 47 -7.10 5.58 8.47
C TYR A 47 -7.84 4.70 7.45
N GLY A 48 -9.08 4.35 7.75
CA GLY A 48 -9.91 3.53 6.88
C GLY A 48 -9.36 2.12 6.67
N ASP A 49 -8.81 1.48 7.71
CA ASP A 49 -8.32 0.09 7.61
C ASP A 49 -9.50 -0.86 7.33
N THR A 50 -9.58 -1.35 6.09
CA THR A 50 -10.67 -2.22 5.63
C THR A 50 -10.60 -3.62 6.24
N LYS A 51 -9.46 -3.99 6.81
CA LYS A 51 -9.26 -5.27 7.51
C LYS A 51 -9.69 -5.22 8.99
N GLY A 52 -10.05 -4.04 9.52
CA GLY A 52 -10.50 -3.87 10.91
C GLY A 52 -9.46 -4.23 11.97
N ARG A 53 -8.17 -4.19 11.64
CA ARG A 53 -7.04 -4.50 12.53
C ARG A 53 -6.63 -3.31 13.38
N PHE A 54 -6.84 -2.10 12.87
CA PHE A 54 -6.37 -0.86 13.47
C PHE A 54 -7.49 0.16 13.55
N ARG A 55 -7.38 1.07 14.52
CA ARG A 55 -8.29 2.21 14.64
C ARG A 55 -7.78 3.38 13.80
N ASP A 56 -8.69 4.21 13.35
CA ASP A 56 -8.33 5.45 12.66
C ASP A 56 -7.49 6.37 13.57
N GLY A 57 -6.38 6.87 13.04
CA GLY A 57 -5.39 7.66 13.77
C GLY A 57 -4.39 6.83 14.58
N GLU A 58 -4.49 5.50 14.56
CA GLU A 58 -3.52 4.64 15.22
C GLU A 58 -2.18 4.67 14.47
N ARG A 59 -1.09 4.90 15.21
CA ARG A 59 0.26 4.89 14.62
C ARG A 59 0.75 3.46 14.46
N ILE A 60 1.01 3.06 13.21
CA ILE A 60 1.50 1.74 12.86
C ILE A 60 2.87 1.81 12.18
N THR A 61 3.62 0.72 12.28
CA THR A 61 4.78 0.45 11.44
C THR A 61 4.42 -0.69 10.50
N THR A 62 4.45 -0.41 9.19
CA THR A 62 4.08 -1.38 8.18
C THR A 62 5.10 -2.51 8.04
N SER A 63 4.70 -3.57 7.37
CA SER A 63 5.63 -4.61 6.95
C SER A 63 6.52 -4.12 5.80
N THR A 64 7.52 -4.93 5.44
CA THR A 64 8.45 -4.60 4.36
C THR A 64 7.72 -4.20 3.07
N ILE A 65 8.12 -3.05 2.53
CA ILE A 65 7.67 -2.50 1.25
C ILE A 65 8.21 -3.42 0.14
N MET A 66 7.31 -3.90 -0.70
CA MET A 66 7.60 -4.79 -1.82
C MET A 66 7.56 -4.04 -3.15
N SER A 67 6.61 -3.11 -3.32
CA SER A 67 6.56 -2.19 -4.45
C SER A 67 5.97 -0.86 -4.04
N GLU A 68 6.27 0.15 -4.84
CA GLU A 68 5.83 1.52 -4.68
C GLU A 68 5.40 2.05 -6.05
N GLU A 69 4.18 2.57 -6.11
CA GLU A 69 3.58 3.14 -7.31
C GLU A 69 2.93 4.48 -6.92
N CYS A 70 3.59 5.59 -7.22
CA CYS A 70 3.16 6.94 -6.85
C CYS A 70 2.90 7.10 -5.33
N ASP A 71 1.64 7.25 -4.93
CA ASP A 71 1.18 7.38 -3.56
C ASP A 71 0.75 6.02 -2.95
N VAL A 72 0.83 4.93 -3.69
CA VAL A 72 0.42 3.59 -3.26
C VAL A 72 1.63 2.72 -2.96
N PHE A 73 1.64 2.15 -1.75
CA PHE A 73 2.71 1.33 -1.20
C PHE A 73 2.21 -0.08 -0.92
N ARG A 74 2.72 -1.04 -1.68
CA ARG A 74 2.45 -2.45 -1.45
C ARG A 74 3.47 -3.00 -0.47
N THR A 75 2.97 -3.46 0.66
CA THR A 75 3.77 -4.19 1.65
C THR A 75 3.52 -5.68 1.50
N ARG A 76 4.29 -6.51 2.23
CA ARG A 76 4.13 -7.98 2.20
C ARG A 76 2.69 -8.46 2.41
N TYR A 77 1.91 -7.79 3.27
CA TYR A 77 0.57 -8.26 3.68
C TYR A 77 -0.58 -7.31 3.36
N SER A 78 -0.29 -6.08 2.95
CA SER A 78 -1.30 -5.02 2.81
C SER A 78 -0.83 -3.96 1.83
N VAL A 79 -1.77 -3.23 1.27
CA VAL A 79 -1.50 -2.10 0.39
C VAL A 79 -2.04 -0.85 1.04
N TYR A 80 -1.21 0.17 1.12
CA TYR A 80 -1.55 1.43 1.76
C TYR A 80 -1.39 2.58 0.78
N ARG A 81 -2.28 3.56 0.85
CA ARG A 81 -2.12 4.82 0.13
C ARG A 81 -1.61 5.90 1.08
N VAL A 82 -0.48 6.52 0.76
CA VAL A 82 0.10 7.61 1.56
C VAL A 82 -0.54 8.92 1.12
N GLU A 83 -1.24 9.56 2.05
CA GLU A 83 -1.90 10.85 1.82
C GLU A 83 -1.01 12.03 2.24
N SER A 84 -0.26 11.87 3.35
CA SER A 84 0.64 12.92 3.83
C SER A 84 1.95 12.36 4.38
N TRP A 85 3.05 13.03 4.05
CA TRP A 85 4.37 12.77 4.61
C TRP A 85 4.59 13.67 5.84
N ARG A 86 5.30 13.15 6.84
CA ARG A 86 5.75 13.93 7.99
C ARG A 86 6.75 14.97 7.50
N GLU A 87 6.46 16.24 7.72
CA GLU A 87 7.44 17.31 7.54
C GLU A 87 8.60 17.05 8.51
N VAL A 88 9.77 16.73 7.94
CA VAL A 88 11.01 16.79 8.70
C VAL A 88 11.33 18.27 8.75
N ALA A 89 11.16 18.90 9.91
CA ALA A 89 11.65 20.26 10.13
C ALA A 89 13.14 20.27 9.73
N ALA A 90 13.44 21.05 8.70
CA ALA A 90 14.78 21.20 8.13
C ALA A 90 15.74 21.86 9.13
#